data_AF-A0A957QUN5-F1
#
_entry.id   AF-A0A957QUN5-F1
#
_cell.length_a   1.000
_cell.length_b   1.000
_cell.length_c   1.000
_cell.angle_alpha   90.00
_cell.angle_beta   90.00
_cell.angle_gamma   90.00
#
_symmetry.space_group_name_H-M   'P 1'
#
loop_
_entity.id
_entity.type
_entity.pdbx_description
1 polymer ?
#
loop_
_entity_poly.entity_id
_entity_poly.type
_entity_poly.pdbx_seq_one_letter_code
_entity_poly.pdbx_strand_id
1 'polypeptide(L)'
;GGQDGTVRAWDAPDRVLVKAAGRISRPAPILTATERQRFGIGQEVSLPDPQTLQRLMVQAQALDWVEQGHTLARAGAKSAAIAAFEQARQLDSTLALDPEALAQSILRSQVQVLRFAGASIARQGDVDRAVAKFEAALALDPSLPFVPQEEAQRIYSEALVEEGHRLAWQGDVDGAVANFEAALALDSSLTIDPLAEAQRIYAAVLPITTGETVTGTVERGAAGYWRLETNTAGVVTIDLIADNSELEPYLYLYAQDGSTIDESFNFSGGDARVKVVLPQAGRYLIGATGFGDSSGAYRLTVSVEEEASGP
;
A
#
# COMPACT_ATOMS: atom_id res chain seq x y z
N GLY A 1 42.21 -15.81 -2.40
CA GLY A 1 43.14 -16.90 -2.07
C GLY A 1 42.73 -17.52 -0.75
N GLY A 2 42.69 -18.85 -0.67
CA GLY A 2 42.58 -19.62 0.58
C GLY A 2 43.94 -20.26 0.92
N GLN A 3 44.11 -20.69 2.16
CA GLN A 3 45.37 -21.22 2.73
C GLN A 3 45.80 -22.61 2.21
N ASP A 4 45.18 -23.14 1.16
CA ASP A 4 45.39 -24.53 0.70
C ASP A 4 46.43 -24.69 -0.42
N GLY A 5 47.12 -23.62 -0.81
CA GLY A 5 48.17 -23.69 -1.84
C GLY A 5 47.65 -24.07 -3.24
N THR A 6 46.33 -24.14 -3.44
CA THR A 6 45.77 -24.27 -4.78
C THR A 6 45.67 -22.89 -5.42
N VAL A 7 46.39 -22.70 -6.53
CA VAL A 7 46.13 -21.57 -7.43
C VAL A 7 44.78 -21.86 -8.09
N ARG A 8 43.71 -21.35 -7.49
CA ARG A 8 42.45 -21.21 -8.20
C ARG A 8 42.72 -20.16 -9.28
N ALA A 9 42.92 -20.62 -10.51
CA ALA A 9 42.78 -19.77 -11.68
C ALA A 9 41.46 -19.03 -11.51
N TRP A 10 41.54 -17.72 -11.36
CA TRP A 10 40.32 -16.92 -11.41
C TRP A 10 39.91 -16.93 -12.86
N ASP A 11 39.09 -17.91 -13.20
CA ASP A 11 38.11 -17.81 -14.27
C ASP A 11 37.04 -16.82 -13.78
N ALA A 12 37.48 -15.59 -13.49
CA ALA A 12 36.60 -14.53 -13.03
C ALA A 12 35.74 -14.16 -14.23
N PRO A 13 34.41 -14.30 -14.15
CA PRO A 13 33.54 -13.90 -15.25
C PRO A 13 33.87 -12.46 -15.63
N ASP A 14 33.81 -12.13 -16.92
CA ASP A 14 34.10 -10.77 -17.44
C ASP A 14 33.45 -9.68 -16.58
N ARG A 15 32.26 -9.93 -16.05
CA ARG A 15 31.52 -9.06 -15.13
C ARG A 15 32.30 -8.62 -13.86
N VAL A 16 33.13 -9.49 -13.29
CA VAL A 16 33.98 -9.18 -12.12
C VAL A 16 35.15 -8.30 -12.53
N LEU A 17 35.74 -8.58 -13.69
CA LEU A 17 36.84 -7.79 -14.25
C LEU A 17 36.37 -6.39 -14.68
N VAL A 18 35.17 -6.27 -15.26
CA VAL A 18 34.52 -4.98 -15.58
C VAL A 18 34.37 -4.12 -14.31
N LYS A 19 33.87 -4.68 -13.20
CA LYS A 19 33.75 -3.95 -11.93
C LYS A 19 35.10 -3.51 -11.34
N ALA A 20 36.15 -4.30 -11.53
CA ALA A 20 37.49 -3.93 -11.09
C ALA A 20 38.11 -2.84 -11.97
N ALA A 21 37.92 -2.95 -13.30
CA ALA A 21 38.38 -2.00 -14.30
C ALA A 21 37.82 -0.59 -14.08
N GLY A 22 36.52 -0.45 -13.79
CA GLY A 22 35.88 0.84 -13.51
C GLY A 22 36.43 1.58 -12.28
N ARG A 23 37.09 0.87 -11.35
CA ARG A 23 37.69 1.47 -10.13
C ARG A 23 39.10 2.00 -10.34
N ILE A 24 39.68 1.83 -11.54
CA ILE A 24 41.05 2.23 -11.85
C ILE A 24 40.97 3.45 -12.77
N SER A 25 40.98 4.64 -12.18
CA SER A 25 40.95 5.93 -12.89
C SER A 25 42.30 6.26 -13.58
N ARG A 26 42.80 5.38 -14.46
CA ARG A 26 43.99 5.67 -15.27
C ARG A 26 43.95 4.97 -16.63
N PRO A 27 44.46 5.61 -17.70
CA PRO A 27 44.42 5.11 -19.08
C PRO A 27 45.46 4.01 -19.38
N ALA A 28 46.02 3.33 -18.36
CA ALA A 28 47.07 2.33 -18.55
C ALA A 28 46.55 0.93 -18.20
N PRO A 29 46.69 -0.07 -19.10
CA PRO A 29 46.07 -1.39 -18.97
C PRO A 29 46.79 -2.33 -17.99
N ILE A 30 47.67 -1.82 -17.13
CA ILE A 30 48.51 -2.63 -16.23
C ILE A 30 48.21 -2.24 -14.79
N LEU A 31 47.59 -3.15 -14.04
CA LEU A 31 47.47 -3.03 -12.59
C LEU A 31 48.86 -2.93 -11.95
N THR A 32 49.08 -1.92 -11.11
CA THR A 32 50.31 -1.86 -10.31
C THR A 32 50.34 -3.02 -9.31
N ALA A 33 51.52 -3.37 -8.81
CA ALA A 33 51.65 -4.39 -7.76
C ALA A 33 50.76 -4.07 -6.53
N THR A 34 50.66 -2.77 -6.18
CA THR A 34 49.81 -2.27 -5.08
C THR A 34 48.32 -2.47 -5.36
N GLU A 35 47.85 -2.23 -6.59
CA GLU A 35 46.44 -2.46 -6.95
C GLU A 35 46.11 -3.95 -7.02
N ARG A 36 47.03 -4.79 -7.53
CA ARG A 36 46.87 -6.25 -7.50
C ARG A 36 46.68 -6.74 -6.08
N GLN A 37 47.48 -6.24 -5.14
CA GLN A 37 47.32 -6.53 -3.72
C GLN A 37 45.97 -6.03 -3.16
N ARG A 38 45.54 -4.81 -3.51
CA ARG A 38 44.26 -4.22 -3.07
C ARG A 38 43.04 -5.03 -3.52
N PHE A 39 43.08 -5.59 -4.73
CA PHE A 39 41.99 -6.40 -5.29
C PHE A 39 42.14 -7.92 -5.03
N GLY A 40 43.19 -8.34 -4.31
CA GLY A 40 43.43 -9.76 -4.00
C GLY A 40 43.88 -10.62 -5.18
N ILE A 41 44.50 -10.00 -6.19
CA ILE A 41 45.00 -10.64 -7.41
C ILE A 41 46.44 -11.12 -7.16
N GLY A 42 46.68 -12.44 -7.19
CA GLY A 42 48.00 -13.02 -7.00
C GLY A 42 49.01 -12.65 -8.11
N GLN A 43 50.30 -12.63 -7.79
CA GLN A 43 51.40 -12.32 -8.73
C GLN A 43 51.39 -13.23 -9.96
N GLU A 44 50.96 -14.49 -9.79
CA GLU A 44 50.94 -15.54 -10.82
C GLU A 44 49.70 -15.50 -11.73
N VAL A 45 48.68 -14.70 -11.39
CA VAL A 45 47.48 -14.55 -12.21
C VAL A 45 47.82 -13.66 -13.42
N SER A 46 47.86 -14.24 -14.61
CA SER A 46 47.99 -13.44 -15.84
C SER A 46 46.72 -12.62 -16.02
N LEU A 47 46.88 -11.31 -16.23
CA LEU A 47 45.77 -10.48 -16.68
C LEU A 47 45.39 -10.88 -18.11
N PRO A 48 44.15 -10.60 -18.54
CA PRO A 48 43.79 -10.66 -19.94
C PRO A 48 44.77 -9.85 -20.79
N ASP A 49 44.91 -10.21 -22.05
CA ASP A 49 45.73 -9.45 -22.99
C ASP A 49 45.25 -7.98 -23.06
N PRO A 50 46.12 -7.04 -23.48
CA PRO A 50 45.78 -5.62 -23.50
C PRO A 50 44.51 -5.28 -24.29
N GLN A 51 44.17 -6.03 -25.34
CA GLN A 51 42.95 -5.78 -26.12
C GLN A 51 41.70 -6.20 -25.35
N THR A 52 41.74 -7.34 -24.67
CA THR A 52 40.65 -7.78 -23.79
C THR A 52 40.48 -6.84 -22.61
N LEU A 53 41.56 -6.39 -21.99
CA LEU A 53 41.48 -5.44 -20.88
C LEU A 53 40.94 -4.07 -21.33
N GLN A 54 41.34 -3.58 -22.50
CA GLN A 54 40.78 -2.37 -23.09
C GLN A 54 39.27 -2.48 -23.34
N ARG A 55 38.79 -3.63 -23.85
CA ARG A 55 37.35 -3.88 -24.03
C ARG A 55 36.60 -3.84 -22.69
N LEU A 56 37.12 -4.51 -21.67
CA LEU A 56 36.52 -4.53 -20.33
C LEU A 56 36.48 -3.15 -19.68
N MET A 57 37.49 -2.31 -19.91
CA MET A 57 37.49 -0.91 -19.45
C MET A 57 36.41 -0.07 -20.13
N VAL A 58 36.24 -0.21 -21.44
CA VAL A 58 35.18 0.50 -22.19
C VAL A 58 33.79 0.06 -21.72
N GLN A 59 33.58 -1.24 -21.49
CA GLN A 59 32.34 -1.76 -20.90
C GLN A 59 32.08 -1.21 -19.49
N ALA A 60 33.12 -1.10 -18.66
CA ALA A 60 32.99 -0.51 -17.33
C ALA A 60 32.57 0.95 -17.40
N GLN A 61 33.21 1.73 -18.27
CA GLN A 61 32.85 3.13 -18.51
C GLN A 61 31.42 3.27 -19.03
N ALA A 62 30.97 2.37 -19.90
CA ALA A 62 29.59 2.33 -20.38
C ALA A 62 28.60 2.11 -19.22
N LEU A 63 28.89 1.19 -18.30
CA LEU A 63 28.05 0.95 -17.11
C LEU A 63 28.02 2.14 -16.15
N ASP A 64 29.14 2.86 -15.96
CA ASP A 64 29.17 4.08 -15.16
C ASP A 64 28.25 5.16 -15.74
N TRP A 65 28.18 5.26 -17.07
CA TRP A 65 27.23 6.14 -17.75
C TRP A 65 25.77 5.69 -17.56
N VAL A 66 25.50 4.38 -17.52
CA VAL A 66 24.16 3.86 -17.18
C VAL A 66 23.77 4.26 -15.75
N GLU A 67 24.67 4.11 -14.78
CA GLU A 67 24.41 4.50 -13.39
C GLU A 67 24.17 6.01 -13.25
N GLN A 68 24.94 6.83 -13.96
CA GLN A 68 24.72 8.28 -14.06
C GLN A 68 23.36 8.61 -14.68
N GLY A 69 22.99 7.95 -15.78
CA GLY A 69 21.69 8.13 -16.43
C GLY A 69 20.53 7.80 -15.49
N HIS A 70 20.63 6.71 -14.73
CA HIS A 70 19.65 6.39 -13.68
C HIS A 70 19.56 7.47 -12.61
N THR A 71 20.70 7.98 -12.15
CA THR A 71 20.75 9.02 -11.11
C THR A 71 20.12 10.32 -11.60
N LEU A 72 20.44 10.74 -12.82
CA LEU A 72 19.87 11.91 -13.48
C LEU A 72 18.36 11.76 -13.72
N ALA A 73 17.92 10.58 -14.15
CA ALA A 73 16.50 10.29 -14.34
C ALA A 73 15.74 10.36 -13.00
N ARG A 74 16.32 9.81 -11.92
CA ARG A 74 15.79 9.91 -10.55
C ARG A 74 15.81 11.34 -9.98
N ALA A 75 16.61 12.22 -10.54
CA ALA A 75 16.62 13.64 -10.20
C ALA A 75 15.66 14.46 -11.10
N GLY A 76 14.90 13.82 -11.99
CA GLY A 76 13.99 14.49 -12.92
C GLY A 76 14.68 15.10 -14.16
N ALA A 77 16.00 14.98 -14.28
CA ALA A 77 16.78 15.56 -15.38
C ALA A 77 16.69 14.70 -16.65
N LYS A 78 15.51 14.65 -17.28
CA LYS A 78 15.20 13.79 -18.44
C LYS A 78 16.25 13.86 -19.54
N SER A 79 16.55 15.06 -20.05
CA SER A 79 17.49 15.23 -21.16
C SER A 79 18.91 14.81 -20.80
N ALA A 80 19.36 15.09 -19.58
CA ALA A 80 20.68 14.68 -19.12
C ALA A 80 20.77 13.16 -18.92
N ALA A 81 19.70 12.53 -18.45
CA ALA A 81 19.61 11.08 -18.33
C ALA A 81 19.68 10.39 -19.70
N ILE A 82 18.92 10.88 -20.68
CA ILE A 82 18.96 10.39 -22.07
C ILE A 82 20.39 10.51 -22.61
N ALA A 83 21.02 11.68 -22.48
CA ALA A 83 22.39 11.89 -22.93
C ALA A 83 23.39 10.91 -22.27
N ALA A 84 23.26 10.64 -20.97
CA ALA A 84 24.09 9.67 -20.27
C ALA A 84 23.86 8.23 -20.79
N PHE A 85 22.61 7.83 -21.02
CA PHE A 85 22.30 6.52 -21.62
C PHE A 85 22.79 6.41 -23.07
N GLU A 86 22.77 7.51 -23.83
CA GLU A 86 23.38 7.56 -25.17
C GLU A 86 24.90 7.38 -25.12
N GLN A 87 25.58 8.02 -24.17
CA GLN A 87 27.03 7.81 -23.96
C GLN A 87 27.35 6.35 -23.61
N ALA A 88 26.55 5.73 -22.74
CA ALA A 88 26.68 4.31 -22.45
C ALA A 88 26.55 3.45 -23.71
N ARG A 89 25.51 3.70 -24.52
CA ARG A 89 25.26 2.97 -25.77
C ARG A 89 26.34 3.21 -26.84
N GLN A 90 26.95 4.39 -26.88
CA GLN A 90 28.05 4.71 -27.79
C GLN A 90 29.34 3.95 -27.42
N LEU A 91 29.62 3.79 -26.12
CA LEU A 91 30.77 3.04 -25.63
C LEU A 91 30.58 1.52 -25.77
N ASP A 92 29.37 1.02 -25.49
CA ASP A 92 29.02 -0.37 -25.64
C ASP A 92 27.66 -0.53 -26.33
N SER A 93 27.70 -0.76 -27.64
CA SER A 93 26.52 -0.96 -28.47
C SER A 93 25.78 -2.28 -28.15
N THR A 94 26.37 -3.18 -27.37
CA THR A 94 25.74 -4.45 -26.97
C THR A 94 24.73 -4.28 -25.82
N LEU A 95 24.72 -3.13 -25.14
CA LEU A 95 23.86 -2.87 -23.98
C LEU A 95 22.35 -2.85 -24.29
N ALA A 96 21.93 -2.95 -25.55
CA ALA A 96 20.52 -3.00 -25.98
C ALA A 96 19.62 -1.96 -25.27
N LEU A 97 20.15 -0.75 -25.08
CA LEU A 97 19.45 0.35 -24.43
C LEU A 97 18.65 1.15 -25.46
N ASP A 98 17.41 1.47 -25.10
CA ASP A 98 16.63 2.56 -25.66
C ASP A 98 16.70 3.73 -24.65
N PRO A 99 17.57 4.73 -24.87
CA PRO A 99 17.80 5.83 -23.94
C PRO A 99 16.52 6.59 -23.55
N GLU A 100 15.68 6.91 -24.55
CA GLU A 100 14.41 7.59 -24.38
C GLU A 100 13.43 6.76 -23.56
N ALA A 101 13.22 5.49 -23.96
CA ALA A 101 12.26 4.62 -23.28
C ALA A 101 12.69 4.30 -21.85
N LEU A 102 14.00 4.12 -21.61
CA LEU A 102 14.54 3.87 -20.28
C LEU A 102 14.36 5.10 -19.38
N ALA A 103 14.77 6.29 -19.83
CA ALA A 103 14.57 7.53 -19.08
C ALA A 103 13.08 7.77 -18.78
N GLN A 104 12.20 7.55 -19.77
CA GLN A 104 10.77 7.72 -19.61
C GLN A 104 10.15 6.69 -18.65
N SER A 105 10.62 5.45 -18.62
CA SER A 105 10.14 4.45 -17.66
C SER A 105 10.47 4.84 -16.21
N ILE A 106 11.69 5.32 -15.96
CA ILE A 106 12.15 5.78 -14.63
C ILE A 106 11.35 7.00 -14.18
N LEU A 107 11.09 7.96 -15.07
CA LEU A 107 10.30 9.15 -14.76
C LEU A 107 8.84 8.80 -14.48
N ARG A 108 8.23 7.89 -15.26
CA ARG A 108 6.86 7.40 -15.02
C ARG A 108 6.71 6.78 -13.62
N SER A 109 7.67 5.95 -13.21
CA SER A 109 7.64 5.37 -11.85
C SER A 109 7.72 6.44 -10.76
N GLN A 110 8.53 7.49 -10.95
CA GLN A 110 8.61 8.59 -9.98
C GLN A 110 7.32 9.41 -9.91
N VAL A 111 6.70 9.71 -11.05
CA VAL A 111 5.40 10.37 -11.10
C VAL A 111 4.36 9.59 -10.29
N GLN A 112 4.31 8.26 -10.45
CA GLN A 112 3.40 7.42 -9.68
C GLN A 112 3.68 7.46 -8.17
N VAL A 113 4.95 7.38 -7.76
CA VAL A 113 5.33 7.47 -6.35
C VAL A 113 4.96 8.83 -5.75
N LEU A 114 5.20 9.93 -6.48
CA LEU A 114 4.86 11.27 -6.04
C LEU A 114 3.35 11.45 -5.90
N ARG A 115 2.56 10.95 -6.87
CA ARG A 115 1.10 10.99 -6.80
C ARG A 115 0.55 10.17 -5.63
N PHE A 116 1.07 8.97 -5.41
CA PHE A 116 0.67 8.14 -4.28
C PHE A 116 1.01 8.81 -2.94
N ALA A 117 2.22 9.36 -2.82
CA ALA A 117 2.61 10.10 -1.63
C ALA A 117 1.72 11.34 -1.40
N GLY A 118 1.44 12.11 -2.45
CA GLY A 118 0.52 13.25 -2.40
C GLY A 118 -0.86 12.84 -1.92
N ALA A 119 -1.45 11.79 -2.51
CA ALA A 119 -2.76 11.26 -2.10
C ALA A 119 -2.76 10.78 -0.65
N SER A 120 -1.74 10.03 -0.23
CA SER A 120 -1.62 9.52 1.15
C SER A 120 -1.53 10.65 2.18
N ILE A 121 -0.80 11.72 1.87
CA ILE A 121 -0.66 12.91 2.71
C ILE A 121 -1.96 13.72 2.73
N ALA A 122 -2.61 13.90 1.57
CA ALA A 122 -3.90 14.59 1.48
C ALA A 122 -4.99 13.92 2.33
N ARG A 123 -5.05 12.58 2.31
CA ARG A 123 -5.98 11.81 3.17
C ARG A 123 -5.73 12.01 4.68
N GLN A 124 -4.54 12.44 5.08
CA GLN A 124 -4.20 12.78 6.46
C GLN A 124 -4.55 14.25 6.81
N GLY A 125 -5.07 15.03 5.86
CA GLY A 125 -5.44 16.44 6.03
C GLY A 125 -4.32 17.45 5.80
N ASP A 126 -3.10 17.00 5.46
CA ASP A 126 -1.95 17.87 5.21
C ASP A 126 -1.92 18.32 3.74
N VAL A 127 -2.86 19.21 3.38
CA VAL A 127 -3.07 19.66 2.01
C VAL A 127 -1.81 20.30 1.43
N ASP A 128 -1.12 21.17 2.17
CA ASP A 128 0.07 21.88 1.68
C ASP A 128 1.20 20.91 1.27
N ARG A 129 1.48 19.88 2.10
CA ARG A 129 2.51 18.89 1.76
C ARG A 129 2.06 17.97 0.63
N ALA A 130 0.77 17.68 0.50
CA ALA A 130 0.23 16.93 -0.62
C ALA A 130 0.38 17.69 -1.94
N VAL A 131 0.04 18.99 -1.95
CA VAL A 131 0.19 19.89 -3.10
C VAL A 131 1.64 19.90 -3.58
N ALA A 132 2.62 20.03 -2.68
CA ALA A 132 4.03 19.98 -3.05
C ALA A 132 4.45 18.66 -3.74
N LYS A 133 3.81 17.52 -3.41
CA LYS A 133 4.05 16.25 -4.11
C LYS A 133 3.39 16.20 -5.48
N PHE A 134 2.19 16.73 -5.62
CA PHE A 134 1.49 16.82 -6.91
C PHE A 134 2.17 17.80 -7.87
N GLU A 135 2.68 18.94 -7.37
CA GLU A 135 3.51 19.87 -8.13
C GLU A 135 4.81 19.21 -8.61
N ALA A 136 5.48 18.44 -7.76
CA ALA A 136 6.65 17.68 -8.16
C ALA A 136 6.32 16.63 -9.23
N ALA A 137 5.14 16.00 -9.18
CA ALA A 137 4.69 15.07 -10.22
C ALA A 137 4.45 15.79 -11.56
N LEU A 138 3.79 16.96 -11.54
CA LEU A 138 3.57 17.80 -12.73
C LEU A 138 4.88 18.35 -13.32
N ALA A 139 5.88 18.64 -12.48
CA ALA A 139 7.19 19.05 -12.96
C ALA A 139 7.87 17.96 -13.80
N LEU A 140 7.61 16.68 -13.51
CA LEU A 140 8.11 15.54 -14.29
C LEU A 140 7.22 15.21 -15.49
N ASP A 141 5.90 15.41 -15.36
CA ASP A 141 4.91 15.19 -16.41
C ASP A 141 3.83 16.29 -16.40
N PRO A 142 4.00 17.36 -17.21
CA PRO A 142 3.02 18.44 -17.28
C PRO A 142 1.68 18.07 -17.91
N SER A 143 1.54 16.85 -18.45
CA SER A 143 0.29 16.39 -19.09
C SER A 143 -0.72 15.78 -18.12
N LEU A 144 -0.38 15.68 -16.84
CA LEU A 144 -1.25 15.09 -15.83
C LEU A 144 -2.55 15.92 -15.68
N PRO A 145 -3.73 15.26 -15.67
CA PRO A 145 -5.02 15.93 -15.80
C PRO A 145 -5.56 16.38 -14.43
N PHE A 146 -4.79 17.14 -13.66
CA PHE A 146 -5.24 17.67 -12.37
C PHE A 146 -4.57 19.00 -12.04
N VAL A 147 -5.25 19.80 -11.21
CA VAL A 147 -4.65 20.95 -10.53
C VAL A 147 -4.22 20.49 -9.14
N PRO A 148 -2.96 20.69 -8.71
CA PRO A 148 -2.45 20.16 -7.43
C PRO A 148 -3.29 20.51 -6.20
N GLN A 149 -3.73 21.77 -6.11
CA GLN A 149 -4.57 22.27 -5.03
C GLN A 149 -5.93 21.56 -4.99
N GLU A 150 -6.62 21.52 -6.13
CA GLU A 150 -7.95 20.93 -6.26
C GLU A 150 -7.90 19.42 -6.00
N GLU A 151 -6.89 18.73 -6.50
CA GLU A 151 -6.71 17.29 -6.30
C GLU A 151 -6.44 16.93 -4.84
N ALA A 152 -5.59 17.70 -4.16
CA ALA A 152 -5.32 17.49 -2.73
C ALA A 152 -6.58 17.76 -1.87
N GLN A 153 -7.32 18.83 -2.18
CA GLN A 153 -8.56 19.16 -1.48
C GLN A 153 -9.66 18.12 -1.73
N ARG A 154 -9.82 17.65 -2.97
CA ARG A 154 -10.76 16.58 -3.33
C ARG A 154 -10.48 15.30 -2.55
N ILE A 155 -9.22 14.86 -2.52
CA ILE A 155 -8.83 13.63 -1.79
C ILE A 155 -9.04 13.79 -0.28
N TYR A 156 -8.76 14.97 0.28
CA TYR A 156 -9.02 15.20 1.70
C TYR A 156 -10.53 15.25 2.00
N SER A 157 -11.31 15.90 1.14
CA SER A 157 -12.77 15.91 1.21
C SER A 157 -13.37 14.50 1.19
N GLU A 158 -12.89 13.64 0.28
CA GLU A 158 -13.28 12.22 0.23
C GLU A 158 -12.96 11.49 1.54
N ALA A 159 -11.77 11.71 2.11
CA ALA A 159 -11.39 11.11 3.39
C ALA A 159 -12.27 11.58 4.55
N LEU A 160 -12.69 12.85 4.57
CA LEU A 160 -13.63 13.39 5.55
C LEU A 160 -15.03 12.79 5.38
N VAL A 161 -15.50 12.56 4.15
CA VAL A 161 -16.78 11.86 3.92
C VAL A 161 -16.71 10.43 4.44
N GLU A 162 -15.63 9.69 4.16
CA GLU A 162 -15.44 8.34 4.69
C GLU A 162 -15.43 8.31 6.22
N GLU A 163 -14.74 9.27 6.84
CA GLU A 163 -14.70 9.44 8.30
C GLU A 163 -16.08 9.81 8.87
N GLY A 164 -16.80 10.73 8.21
CA GLY A 164 -18.14 11.13 8.60
C GLY A 164 -19.11 9.96 8.56
N HIS A 165 -19.03 9.11 7.52
CA HIS A 165 -19.75 7.85 7.50
C HIS A 165 -19.36 7.02 8.73
N ARG A 166 -18.06 6.71 8.93
CA ARG A 166 -17.58 5.90 10.05
C ARG A 166 -18.11 6.38 11.42
N LEU A 167 -18.15 7.69 11.65
CA LEU A 167 -18.68 8.28 12.88
C LEU A 167 -20.20 8.12 13.00
N ALA A 168 -20.96 8.31 11.92
CA ALA A 168 -22.41 8.09 11.92
C ALA A 168 -22.75 6.63 12.22
N TRP A 169 -21.97 5.70 11.66
CA TRP A 169 -22.00 4.27 11.95
C TRP A 169 -21.77 3.95 13.44
N GLN A 170 -20.95 4.74 14.13
CA GLN A 170 -20.65 4.62 15.56
C GLN A 170 -21.69 5.31 16.46
N GLY A 171 -22.67 5.97 15.84
CA GLY A 171 -23.67 6.79 16.50
C GLY A 171 -23.15 8.15 16.98
N ASP A 172 -21.97 8.57 16.54
CA ASP A 172 -21.49 9.94 16.70
C ASP A 172 -22.01 10.78 15.54
N VAL A 173 -23.29 11.13 15.61
CA VAL A 173 -23.97 11.93 14.59
C VAL A 173 -23.38 13.33 14.50
N ASP A 174 -23.01 13.94 15.63
CA ASP A 174 -22.44 15.29 15.65
C ASP A 174 -21.04 15.30 15.01
N GLY A 175 -20.20 14.32 15.33
CA GLY A 175 -18.89 14.15 14.69
C GLY A 175 -19.00 13.85 13.20
N ALA A 176 -20.00 13.07 12.79
CA ALA A 176 -20.28 12.81 11.38
C ALA A 176 -20.67 14.08 10.62
N VAL A 177 -21.60 14.86 11.17
CA VAL A 177 -22.04 16.15 10.61
C VAL A 177 -20.85 17.08 10.43
N ALA A 178 -20.01 17.23 11.46
CA ALA A 178 -18.82 18.08 11.39
C ALA A 178 -17.86 17.68 10.27
N ASN A 179 -17.68 16.37 10.03
CA ASN A 179 -16.84 15.87 8.95
C ASN A 179 -17.46 16.12 7.57
N PHE A 180 -18.76 15.90 7.38
CA PHE A 180 -19.44 16.22 6.12
C PHE A 180 -19.43 17.72 5.82
N GLU A 181 -19.60 18.58 6.83
CA GLU A 181 -19.47 20.04 6.67
C GLU A 181 -18.05 20.44 6.25
N ALA A 182 -17.02 19.85 6.87
CA ALA A 182 -15.63 20.08 6.50
C ALA A 182 -15.33 19.59 5.06
N ALA A 183 -15.91 18.47 4.64
CA ALA A 183 -15.80 17.97 3.27
C ALA A 183 -16.44 18.94 2.26
N LEU A 184 -17.65 19.43 2.55
CA LEU A 184 -18.35 20.43 1.72
C LEU A 184 -17.59 21.76 1.62
N ALA A 185 -16.88 22.15 2.67
CA ALA A 185 -16.04 23.35 2.66
C ALA A 185 -14.83 23.22 1.72
N LEU A 186 -14.34 22.00 1.49
CA LEU A 186 -13.25 21.70 0.57
C LEU A 186 -13.74 21.42 -0.86
N ASP A 187 -14.89 20.78 -0.99
CA ASP A 187 -15.51 20.44 -2.27
C ASP A 187 -17.01 20.74 -2.23
N SER A 188 -17.37 21.93 -2.73
CA SER A 188 -18.76 22.37 -2.80
C SER A 188 -19.59 21.65 -3.86
N SER A 189 -18.99 20.75 -4.66
CA SER A 189 -19.74 19.94 -5.64
C SER A 189 -20.40 18.72 -5.00
N LEU A 190 -20.01 18.36 -3.77
CA LEU A 190 -20.64 17.31 -3.01
C LEU A 190 -22.13 17.62 -2.78
N THR A 191 -22.97 16.62 -3.05
CA THR A 191 -24.41 16.70 -2.81
C THR A 191 -24.75 15.86 -1.57
N ILE A 192 -24.35 16.38 -0.40
CA ILE A 192 -24.59 15.76 0.90
C ILE A 192 -25.34 16.78 1.76
N ASP A 193 -26.44 16.36 2.38
CA ASP A 193 -27.02 17.07 3.53
C ASP A 193 -26.40 16.46 4.79
N PRO A 194 -25.48 17.16 5.49
CA PRO A 194 -24.72 16.58 6.59
C PRO A 194 -25.58 15.90 7.65
N LEU A 195 -26.65 16.57 8.08
CA LEU A 195 -27.50 16.07 9.15
C LEU A 195 -28.36 14.91 8.66
N ALA A 196 -29.00 15.06 7.49
CA ALA A 196 -29.85 14.02 6.95
C ALA A 196 -29.05 12.74 6.64
N GLU A 197 -27.83 12.88 6.10
CA GLU A 197 -26.98 11.74 5.77
C GLU A 197 -26.46 11.03 7.04
N ALA A 198 -25.98 11.79 8.03
CA ALA A 198 -25.56 11.22 9.30
C ALA A 198 -26.72 10.47 10.00
N GLN A 199 -27.91 11.06 10.01
CA GLN A 199 -29.11 10.43 10.57
C GLN A 199 -29.56 9.21 9.78
N ARG A 200 -29.48 9.25 8.45
CA ARG A 200 -29.83 8.12 7.57
C ARG A 200 -28.96 6.91 7.85
N ILE A 201 -27.64 7.13 7.95
CA ILE A 201 -26.67 6.07 8.26
C ILE A 201 -26.90 5.54 9.67
N TYR A 202 -27.04 6.44 10.64
CA TYR A 202 -27.31 6.08 12.02
C TYR A 202 -28.59 5.24 12.18
N ALA A 203 -29.67 5.65 11.49
CA ALA A 203 -30.96 4.94 11.53
C ALA A 203 -30.92 3.58 10.82
N ALA A 204 -29.99 3.37 9.89
CA ALA A 204 -29.79 2.08 9.22
C ALA A 204 -29.12 1.04 10.14
N VAL A 205 -28.49 1.48 11.24
CA VAL A 205 -27.90 0.59 12.25
C VAL A 205 -28.92 0.32 13.35
N LEU A 206 -29.54 -0.85 13.31
CA LEU A 206 -30.60 -1.21 14.26
C LEU A 206 -30.00 -1.61 15.61
N PRO A 207 -30.60 -1.21 16.76
CA PRO A 207 -30.12 -1.67 18.05
C PRO A 207 -30.40 -3.17 18.23
N ILE A 208 -29.48 -3.87 18.89
CA ILE A 208 -29.69 -5.21 19.43
C ILE A 208 -29.06 -5.29 20.82
N THR A 209 -29.75 -5.95 21.74
CA THR A 209 -29.30 -6.12 23.12
C THR A 209 -28.89 -7.56 23.41
N THR A 210 -28.09 -7.76 24.46
CA THR A 210 -27.71 -9.11 24.90
C THR A 210 -28.95 -9.89 25.34
N GLY A 211 -29.11 -11.12 24.85
CA GLY A 211 -30.29 -11.97 25.05
C GLY A 211 -31.37 -11.79 23.99
N GLU A 212 -31.20 -10.86 23.05
CA GLU A 212 -32.15 -10.58 21.99
C GLU A 212 -31.89 -11.46 20.76
N THR A 213 -32.98 -11.80 20.09
CA THR A 213 -32.99 -12.42 18.77
C THR A 213 -33.80 -11.54 17.83
N VAL A 214 -33.19 -11.16 16.72
CA VAL A 214 -33.82 -10.38 15.65
C VAL A 214 -33.84 -11.17 14.36
N THR A 215 -34.77 -10.84 13.48
CA THR A 215 -34.82 -11.38 12.12
C THR A 215 -34.59 -10.27 11.11
N GLY A 216 -34.03 -10.63 9.97
CA GLY A 216 -33.79 -9.70 8.88
C GLY A 216 -33.64 -10.42 7.54
N THR A 217 -33.41 -9.63 6.49
CA THR A 217 -33.09 -10.13 5.16
C THR A 217 -31.85 -9.44 4.67
N VAL A 218 -30.94 -10.20 4.06
CA VAL A 218 -29.80 -9.67 3.32
C VAL A 218 -30.12 -9.76 1.84
N GLU A 219 -30.05 -8.63 1.14
CA GLU A 219 -30.08 -8.57 -0.32
C GLU A 219 -28.73 -8.95 -0.92
N ARG A 220 -28.71 -9.39 -2.17
CA ARG A 220 -27.47 -9.78 -2.87
C ARG A 220 -26.43 -8.65 -2.84
N GLY A 221 -25.25 -8.93 -2.28
CA GLY A 221 -24.14 -7.99 -2.17
C GLY A 221 -24.35 -6.85 -1.17
N ALA A 222 -25.41 -6.91 -0.36
CA ALA A 222 -25.68 -5.96 0.72
C ALA A 222 -25.31 -6.55 2.08
N ALA A 223 -25.25 -5.70 3.10
CA ALA A 223 -25.10 -6.12 4.48
C ALA A 223 -26.10 -5.35 5.36
N GLY A 224 -26.69 -6.05 6.32
CA GLY A 224 -27.48 -5.46 7.40
C GLY A 224 -26.61 -5.28 8.62
N TYR A 225 -26.86 -4.24 9.41
CA TYR A 225 -25.97 -3.91 10.52
C TYR A 225 -26.73 -3.60 11.80
N TRP A 226 -26.15 -4.09 12.89
CA TRP A 226 -26.74 -4.00 14.22
C TRP A 226 -25.74 -3.41 15.21
N ARG A 227 -26.21 -2.48 16.03
CA ARG A 227 -25.43 -1.91 17.13
C ARG A 227 -25.72 -2.70 18.39
N LEU A 228 -24.67 -3.32 18.92
CA LEU A 228 -24.67 -3.95 20.23
C LEU A 228 -24.07 -3.01 21.26
N GLU A 229 -24.81 -2.71 22.33
CA GLU A 229 -24.28 -1.99 23.49
C GLU A 229 -24.09 -2.97 24.66
N THR A 230 -22.90 -2.99 25.24
CA THR A 230 -22.60 -3.78 26.44
C THR A 230 -22.21 -2.86 27.60
N ASN A 231 -22.66 -3.21 28.81
CA ASN A 231 -22.41 -2.42 30.02
C ASN A 231 -21.18 -2.88 30.82
N THR A 232 -20.62 -4.04 30.47
CA THR A 232 -19.45 -4.63 31.14
C THR A 232 -18.56 -5.35 30.12
N ALA A 233 -17.31 -5.60 30.50
CA ALA A 233 -16.51 -6.61 29.82
C ALA A 233 -17.15 -8.00 30.01
N GLY A 234 -16.97 -8.91 29.05
CA GLY A 234 -17.54 -10.25 29.16
C GLY A 234 -17.48 -11.05 27.86
N VAL A 235 -17.81 -12.33 27.96
CA VAL A 235 -17.92 -13.21 26.78
C VAL A 235 -19.26 -12.96 26.10
N VAL A 236 -19.20 -12.58 24.82
CA VAL A 236 -20.38 -12.45 23.96
C VAL A 236 -20.30 -13.51 22.87
N THR A 237 -21.41 -14.20 22.64
CA THR A 237 -21.62 -15.08 21.50
C THR A 237 -22.69 -14.49 20.59
N ILE A 238 -22.36 -14.33 19.31
CA ILE A 238 -23.23 -13.79 18.27
C ILE A 238 -23.45 -14.90 17.25
N ASP A 239 -24.70 -15.24 17.01
CA ASP A 239 -25.12 -16.26 16.05
C ASP A 239 -25.87 -15.63 14.90
N LEU A 240 -25.44 -15.89 13.67
CA LEU A 240 -26.15 -15.54 12.45
C LEU A 240 -26.50 -16.81 11.69
N ILE A 241 -27.79 -17.11 11.65
CA ILE A 241 -28.34 -18.37 11.14
C ILE A 241 -29.28 -18.06 9.99
N ALA A 242 -29.21 -18.82 8.89
CA ALA A 242 -30.17 -18.69 7.79
C ALA A 242 -31.57 -19.12 8.26
N ASP A 243 -32.60 -18.30 8.03
CA ASP A 243 -33.98 -18.61 8.42
C ASP A 243 -34.78 -19.04 7.18
N ASN A 244 -34.79 -20.34 6.91
CA ASN A 244 -35.50 -20.96 5.77
C ASN A 244 -35.19 -20.26 4.43
N SER A 245 -33.91 -19.96 4.18
CA SER A 245 -33.46 -19.20 3.01
C SER A 245 -32.20 -19.80 2.38
N GLU A 246 -31.81 -19.27 1.21
CA GLU A 246 -30.56 -19.62 0.50
C GLU A 246 -29.35 -18.79 0.97
N LEU A 247 -29.50 -18.05 2.08
CA LEU A 247 -28.39 -17.30 2.63
C LEU A 247 -27.30 -18.26 3.10
N GLU A 248 -26.05 -17.96 2.77
CA GLU A 248 -24.87 -18.53 3.41
C GLU A 248 -24.34 -17.47 4.39
N PRO A 249 -24.69 -17.54 5.70
CA PRO A 249 -24.38 -16.47 6.65
C PRO A 249 -22.89 -16.13 6.75
N TYR A 250 -22.57 -14.84 6.70
CA TYR A 250 -21.26 -14.29 7.02
C TYR A 250 -21.44 -13.15 8.03
N LEU A 251 -20.86 -13.35 9.21
CA LEU A 251 -20.91 -12.46 10.34
C LEU A 251 -19.58 -11.73 10.54
N TYR A 252 -19.66 -10.42 10.78
CA TYR A 252 -18.55 -9.58 11.22
C TYR A 252 -18.88 -8.95 12.57
N LEU A 253 -17.87 -8.82 13.42
CA LEU A 253 -17.92 -8.02 14.64
C LEU A 253 -16.82 -6.97 14.60
N TYR A 254 -17.19 -5.70 14.75
CA TYR A 254 -16.28 -4.57 14.79
C TYR A 254 -16.27 -3.91 16.16
N ALA A 255 -15.09 -3.41 16.54
CA ALA A 255 -14.89 -2.55 17.68
C ALA A 255 -15.48 -1.15 17.42
N GLN A 256 -15.54 -0.35 18.49
CA GLN A 256 -16.05 1.02 18.40
C GLN A 256 -15.26 1.88 17.42
N ASP A 257 -13.97 1.62 17.14
CA ASP A 257 -13.18 2.37 16.17
C ASP A 257 -13.37 1.89 14.71
N GLY A 258 -14.18 0.84 14.50
CA GLY A 258 -14.44 0.22 13.19
C GLY A 258 -13.44 -0.88 12.83
N SER A 259 -12.45 -1.17 13.67
CA SER A 259 -11.56 -2.31 13.46
C SER A 259 -12.30 -3.64 13.64
N THR A 260 -11.99 -4.64 12.83
CA THR A 260 -12.56 -5.98 12.96
C THR A 260 -12.02 -6.64 14.24
N ILE A 261 -12.93 -7.06 15.11
CA ILE A 261 -12.62 -7.90 16.28
C ILE A 261 -12.55 -9.35 15.84
N ASP A 262 -13.56 -9.82 15.10
CA ASP A 262 -13.67 -11.20 14.64
C ASP A 262 -14.66 -11.33 13.48
N GLU A 263 -14.57 -12.40 12.72
CA GLU A 263 -15.46 -12.71 11.59
C GLU A 263 -15.67 -14.23 11.45
N SER A 264 -16.84 -14.66 10.97
CA SER A 264 -17.14 -16.08 10.79
C SER A 264 -18.14 -16.31 9.65
N PHE A 265 -17.95 -17.39 8.89
CA PHE A 265 -18.88 -17.81 7.82
C PHE A 265 -19.12 -19.33 7.76
N ASN A 266 -18.53 -20.13 8.67
CA ASN A 266 -18.52 -21.59 8.53
C ASN A 266 -18.48 -22.36 9.86
N PHE A 267 -19.28 -21.94 10.84
CA PHE A 267 -19.31 -22.58 12.15
C PHE A 267 -20.00 -23.95 12.13
N SER A 268 -21.28 -24.02 11.76
CA SER A 268 -22.05 -25.28 11.76
C SER A 268 -23.08 -25.28 10.64
N GLY A 269 -23.03 -26.28 9.75
CA GLY A 269 -24.02 -26.40 8.67
C GLY A 269 -24.05 -25.24 7.65
N GLY A 270 -23.07 -24.31 7.71
CA GLY A 270 -23.05 -23.07 6.93
C GLY A 270 -23.42 -21.82 7.74
N ASP A 271 -23.88 -21.95 8.98
CA ASP A 271 -24.17 -20.82 9.87
C ASP A 271 -22.89 -20.16 10.40
N ALA A 272 -23.00 -18.91 10.84
CA ALA A 272 -21.90 -18.12 11.36
C ALA A 272 -22.03 -17.87 12.87
N ARG A 273 -20.90 -18.00 13.60
CA ARG A 273 -20.82 -17.67 15.03
C ARG A 273 -19.54 -16.94 15.34
N VAL A 274 -19.65 -15.81 16.01
CA VAL A 274 -18.53 -15.12 16.67
C VAL A 274 -18.67 -15.32 18.18
N LYS A 275 -17.60 -15.80 18.84
CA LYS A 275 -17.54 -15.92 20.30
C LYS A 275 -16.26 -15.27 20.82
N VAL A 276 -16.39 -14.12 21.45
CA VAL A 276 -15.24 -13.28 21.86
C VAL A 276 -15.39 -12.76 23.27
N VAL A 277 -14.27 -12.41 23.89
CA VAL A 277 -14.22 -11.62 25.12
C VAL A 277 -14.19 -10.15 24.73
N LEU A 278 -15.26 -9.41 25.00
CA LEU A 278 -15.27 -7.97 24.84
C LEU A 278 -14.55 -7.34 26.04
N PRO A 279 -13.49 -6.55 25.81
CA PRO A 279 -12.57 -6.14 26.89
C PRO A 279 -13.14 -5.04 27.79
N GLN A 280 -14.20 -4.33 27.34
CA GLN A 280 -14.78 -3.21 28.06
C GLN A 280 -16.26 -3.02 27.72
N ALA A 281 -16.96 -2.29 28.59
CA ALA A 281 -18.26 -1.72 28.25
C ALA A 281 -18.12 -0.79 27.03
N GLY A 282 -19.08 -0.82 26.12
CA GLY A 282 -19.01 0.02 24.93
C GLY A 282 -20.01 -0.37 23.85
N ARG A 283 -19.88 0.33 22.72
CA ARG A 283 -20.64 0.05 21.51
C ARG A 283 -19.81 -0.80 20.56
N TYR A 284 -20.47 -1.81 20.00
CA TYR A 284 -19.91 -2.72 19.02
C TYR A 284 -20.85 -2.80 17.83
N LEU A 285 -20.30 -3.07 16.64
CA LEU A 285 -21.07 -3.16 15.42
C LEU A 285 -21.03 -4.59 14.89
N ILE A 286 -22.21 -5.13 14.59
CA ILE A 286 -22.39 -6.45 14.00
C ILE A 286 -22.75 -6.25 12.53
N GLY A 287 -21.97 -6.82 11.62
CA GLY A 287 -22.29 -6.90 10.20
C GLY A 287 -22.85 -8.28 9.86
N ALA A 288 -24.07 -8.32 9.33
CA ALA A 288 -24.71 -9.53 8.81
C ALA A 288 -24.77 -9.46 7.29
N THR A 289 -24.08 -10.35 6.60
CA THR A 289 -24.05 -10.44 5.14
C THR A 289 -24.13 -11.90 4.67
N GLY A 290 -24.25 -12.10 3.36
CA GLY A 290 -24.07 -13.40 2.72
C GLY A 290 -22.61 -13.62 2.29
N PHE A 291 -22.14 -14.87 2.36
CA PHE A 291 -20.92 -15.28 1.69
C PHE A 291 -21.11 -15.24 0.17
N GLY A 292 -20.16 -14.62 -0.54
CA GLY A 292 -20.28 -14.38 -1.98
C GLY A 292 -21.49 -13.52 -2.33
N ASP A 293 -22.37 -14.07 -3.16
CA ASP A 293 -23.60 -13.43 -3.64
C ASP A 293 -24.87 -14.01 -3.00
N SER A 294 -24.73 -14.82 -1.93
CA SER A 294 -25.88 -15.39 -1.24
C SER A 294 -26.74 -14.30 -0.61
N SER A 295 -28.05 -14.57 -0.51
CA SER A 295 -29.04 -13.62 -0.03
C SER A 295 -30.20 -14.37 0.59
N GLY A 296 -30.95 -13.74 1.48
CA GLY A 296 -32.08 -14.39 2.14
C GLY A 296 -32.34 -13.92 3.55
N ALA A 297 -33.37 -14.51 4.14
CA ALA A 297 -33.76 -14.24 5.53
C ALA A 297 -32.78 -14.89 6.52
N TYR A 298 -32.55 -14.21 7.64
CA TYR A 298 -31.70 -14.68 8.73
C TYR A 298 -32.33 -14.41 10.09
N ARG A 299 -31.77 -15.11 11.08
CA ARG A 299 -31.94 -14.85 12.50
C ARG A 299 -30.59 -14.51 13.11
N LEU A 300 -30.51 -13.36 13.78
CA LEU A 300 -29.34 -12.90 14.51
C LEU A 300 -29.64 -12.97 16.02
N THR A 301 -28.80 -13.66 16.78
CA THR A 301 -28.94 -13.78 18.23
C THR A 301 -27.67 -13.31 18.92
N VAL A 302 -27.81 -12.54 19.99
CA VAL A 302 -26.69 -12.13 20.85
C VAL A 302 -26.90 -12.73 22.22
N SER A 303 -25.89 -13.40 22.77
CA SER A 303 -25.92 -13.98 24.11
C SER A 303 -24.64 -13.66 24.87
N VAL A 304 -24.75 -13.58 26.19
CA VAL A 304 -23.62 -13.41 27.12
C VAL A 304 -23.48 -14.67 27.96
N GLU A 305 -22.25 -15.09 28.24
CA GLU A 305 -22.02 -16.04 29.32
C GLU A 305 -21.93 -15.26 30.63
N GLU A 306 -22.85 -15.52 31.56
CA GLU A 306 -22.68 -15.04 32.93
C GLU A 306 -21.43 -15.71 33.52
N GLU A 307 -20.55 -14.94 34.18
CA GLU A 307 -19.51 -15.54 35.01
C GLU A 307 -20.20 -16.48 35.99
N ALA A 308 -19.89 -17.78 35.90
CA ALA A 308 -20.38 -18.76 36.86
C ALA A 308 -20.03 -18.24 38.26
N SER A 309 -21.05 -17.82 39.01
CA SER A 309 -20.91 -17.46 40.41
C SER A 309 -20.46 -18.72 41.12
N GLY A 310 -19.15 -18.84 41.34
CA GLY A 310 -18.56 -19.98 42.03
C GLY A 310 -19.13 -20.08 43.45
N PRO A 311 -19.47 -21.30 43.92
CA PRO A 311 -19.95 -21.53 45.29
C PRO A 311 -18.87 -21.26 46.35
#